data_AF-A0A964NYR4-F1
#
_entry.id   AF-A0A964NYR4-F1
#
_cell.length_a   1.000
_cell.length_b   1.000
_cell.length_c   1.000
_cell.angle_alpha   90.00
_cell.angle_beta   90.00
_cell.angle_gamma   90.00
#
_symmetry.space_group_name_H-M   'P 1'
#
loop_
_entity.id
_entity.type
_entity.pdbx_description
1 polymer ?
#
loop_
_entity_poly.entity_id
_entity_poly.type
_entity_poly.pdbx_seq_one_letter_code
_entity_poly.pdbx_strand_id
1 'polypeptide(L)'
;MSIGQIREVVYSLQTHEIELKIQNEALRAAEIQLVESRDRLSDLYDFVPVGYLTLDRDSTILAANLATATMLGSERERVITQKLARFLAPRKPGHPLPAATHG
;
A
#
# COMPACT_ATOMS: atom_id res chain seq x y z
N MET A 1 -45.01 32.98 0.26
CA MET A 1 -44.22 32.29 1.31
C MET A 1 -44.45 33.02 2.63
N SER A 2 -44.75 32.30 3.71
CA SER A 2 -44.89 32.94 5.03
C SER A 2 -43.50 33.16 5.67
N ILE A 3 -43.39 34.15 6.55
CA ILE A 3 -42.16 34.41 7.33
C ILE A 3 -41.76 33.18 8.17
N GLY A 4 -42.74 32.35 8.59
CA GLY A 4 -42.49 31.09 9.29
C GLY A 4 -41.78 30.06 8.43
N GLN A 5 -42.22 29.87 7.18
CA GLN A 5 -41.59 28.93 6.24
C GLN A 5 -40.17 29.34 5.87
N ILE A 6 -39.92 30.65 5.72
CA ILE A 6 -38.57 31.18 5.43
C ILE A 6 -37.62 30.90 6.60
N ARG A 7 -38.08 31.10 7.84
CA ARG A 7 -37.28 30.86 9.06
C ARG A 7 -36.90 29.38 9.21
N GLU A 8 -37.82 28.48 8.90
CA GLU A 8 -37.60 27.04 8.97
C GLU A 8 -36.56 26.56 7.95
N VAL A 9 -36.62 27.05 6.71
CA VAL A 9 -35.63 26.76 5.67
C VAL A 9 -34.24 27.30 6.05
N VAL A 10 -34.16 28.52 6.59
CA VAL A 10 -32.88 29.11 7.05
C VAL A 10 -32.26 28.27 8.16
N TYR A 11 -33.06 27.84 9.14
CA TYR A 11 -32.56 27.02 10.24
C TYR A 11 -32.08 25.64 9.78
N SER A 12 -32.83 25.02 8.86
CA SER A 12 -32.44 23.76 8.22
C SER A 12 -31.10 23.92 7.50
N LEU A 13 -30.93 24.96 6.68
CA LEU A 13 -29.68 25.25 5.97
C LEU A 13 -28.50 25.44 6.92
N GLN A 14 -28.67 26.21 8.00
CA GLN A 14 -27.63 26.42 9.01
C GLN A 14 -27.20 25.12 9.69
N THR A 15 -28.17 24.23 9.98
CA THR A 15 -27.88 22.91 10.55
C THR A 15 -27.04 22.07 9.60
N HIS A 16 -27.41 22.04 8.31
CA HIS A 16 -26.65 21.31 7.29
C HIS A 16 -25.24 21.91 7.08
N GLU A 17 -25.08 23.23 7.14
CA GLU A 17 -23.76 23.86 7.03
C GLU A 17 -22.81 23.44 8.17
N ILE A 18 -23.33 23.36 9.39
CA ILE A 18 -22.55 22.92 10.55
C ILE A 18 -22.18 21.45 10.40
N GLU A 19 -23.14 20.60 10.01
CA GLU A 19 -22.91 19.18 9.80
C GLU A 19 -21.85 18.93 8.71
N LEU A 20 -21.94 19.64 7.58
CA LEU A 20 -20.96 19.55 6.50
C LEU A 20 -19.56 19.97 6.96
N LYS A 21 -19.44 21.00 7.80
CA LYS A 21 -18.14 21.42 8.35
C LYS A 21 -17.54 20.33 9.24
N ILE A 22 -18.34 19.73 10.11
CA ILE A 22 -17.90 18.63 10.99
C ILE A 22 -17.46 17.43 10.16
N GLN A 23 -18.25 17.04 9.14
CA GLN A 23 -17.88 15.94 8.24
C GLN A 23 -16.59 16.23 7.48
N ASN A 24 -16.39 17.47 7.02
CA ASN A 24 -15.17 17.87 6.33
C ASN A 24 -13.94 17.82 7.24
N GLU A 25 -14.06 18.30 8.49
CA GLU A 25 -13.00 18.22 9.49
C GLU A 25 -12.64 16.78 9.84
N ALA A 26 -13.66 15.92 10.03
CA ALA A 26 -13.45 14.50 10.27
C ALA A 26 -12.77 13.80 9.08
N LEU A 27 -13.16 14.13 7.84
CA LEU A 27 -12.54 13.60 6.63
C LEU A 27 -11.06 14.00 6.55
N ARG A 28 -10.74 15.28 6.77
CA ARG A 28 -9.36 15.77 6.78
C ARG A 28 -8.51 15.08 7.84
N ALA A 29 -9.07 14.88 9.04
CA ALA A 29 -8.37 14.15 10.10
C ALA A 29 -8.09 12.69 9.69
N ALA A 30 -9.04 12.01 9.06
CA ALA A 30 -8.86 10.66 8.57
C ALA A 30 -7.82 10.58 7.43
N GLU A 31 -7.79 11.56 6.52
CA GLU A 31 -6.77 11.65 5.47
C GLU A 31 -5.35 11.80 6.05
N ILE A 32 -5.18 12.64 7.06
CA ILE A 32 -3.88 12.81 7.75
C ILE A 32 -3.45 11.48 8.39
N GLN A 33 -4.34 10.83 9.14
CA GLN A 33 -4.04 9.54 9.76
C GLN A 33 -3.69 8.45 8.74
N LEU A 34 -4.36 8.46 7.58
CA LEU A 34 -4.07 7.52 6.50
C LEU A 34 -2.67 7.74 5.93
N VAL A 35 -2.28 8.99 5.70
CA VAL A 35 -0.93 9.34 5.23
C VAL A 35 0.13 8.91 6.26
N GLU A 36 -0.06 9.24 7.54
CA GLU A 36 0.88 8.85 8.60
C GLU A 36 1.03 7.33 8.71
N SER A 37 -0.08 6.59 8.65
CA SER A 37 -0.08 5.13 8.68
C SER A 37 0.64 4.53 7.47
N ARG A 38 0.34 5.05 6.28
CA ARG A 38 0.98 4.62 5.03
C ARG A 38 2.49 4.85 5.08
N ASP A 39 2.93 6.02 5.54
CA ASP A 39 4.35 6.38 5.58
C ASP A 39 5.09 5.49 6.59
N ARG A 40 4.52 5.26 7.78
CA ARG A 40 5.07 4.32 8.76
C ARG A 40 5.16 2.89 8.21
N LEU A 41 4.15 2.43 7.48
CA LEU A 41 4.17 1.12 6.86
C LEU A 41 5.23 1.02 5.75
N SER A 42 5.41 2.09 4.97
CA SER A 42 6.47 2.17 3.96
C SER A 42 7.84 2.05 4.60
N ASP A 43 8.08 2.75 5.72
CA ASP A 43 9.35 2.67 6.44
C ASP A 43 9.63 1.26 6.96
N LEU A 44 8.63 0.63 7.58
CA LEU A 44 8.74 -0.75 8.07
C LEU A 44 8.93 -1.77 6.94
N TYR A 45 8.41 -1.51 5.75
CA TYR A 45 8.57 -2.40 4.61
C TYR A 45 9.94 -2.23 3.95
N ASP A 46 10.35 -0.98 3.72
CA ASP A 46 11.56 -0.66 2.94
C ASP A 46 12.85 -0.76 3.75
N PHE A 47 12.83 -0.50 5.05
CA PHE A 47 14.05 -0.43 5.87
C PHE A 47 14.30 -1.62 6.79
N VAL A 48 13.51 -2.69 6.70
CA VAL A 48 13.82 -3.95 7.40
C VAL A 48 14.96 -4.71 6.71
N PRO A 49 15.82 -5.42 7.48
CA PRO A 49 16.97 -6.15 6.92
C PRO A 49 16.58 -7.47 6.21
N VAL A 50 15.29 -7.73 6.03
CA VAL A 50 14.74 -8.95 5.42
C VAL A 50 14.17 -8.59 4.05
N GLY A 51 14.52 -9.36 3.02
CA GLY A 51 13.99 -9.19 1.67
C GLY A 51 12.53 -9.64 1.56
N TYR A 52 11.64 -8.71 1.17
CA TYR A 52 10.26 -8.97 0.78
C TYR A 52 10.03 -8.66 -0.69
N LEU A 53 9.34 -9.57 -1.38
CA LEU A 53 8.87 -9.37 -2.75
C LEU A 53 7.50 -10.00 -2.96
N THR A 54 6.73 -9.39 -3.85
CA THR A 54 5.41 -9.86 -4.28
C THR A 54 5.52 -10.33 -5.72
N LEU A 55 5.00 -11.52 -6.00
CA LEU A 55 4.98 -12.10 -7.35
C LEU A 55 3.54 -12.20 -7.88
N ASP A 56 3.39 -12.06 -9.19
CA ASP A 56 2.20 -12.53 -9.89
C ASP A 56 2.25 -14.05 -10.13
N ARG A 57 1.20 -14.58 -10.77
CA ARG A 57 1.09 -16.01 -11.10
C ARG A 57 2.19 -16.49 -12.06
N ASP A 58 2.73 -15.60 -12.87
CA ASP A 58 3.78 -15.91 -13.84
C ASP A 58 5.18 -15.60 -13.29
N SER A 59 5.32 -15.41 -11.97
CA SER A 59 6.58 -15.07 -11.28
C SER A 59 7.19 -13.72 -11.70
N THR A 60 6.37 -12.79 -12.18
CA THR A 60 6.77 -11.39 -12.36
C THR A 60 6.79 -10.70 -11.00
N ILE A 61 7.86 -9.96 -10.71
CA ILE A 61 7.98 -9.18 -9.49
C ILE A 61 7.06 -7.95 -9.59
N LEU A 62 6.02 -7.90 -8.77
CA LEU A 62 5.09 -6.77 -8.66
C LEU A 62 5.58 -5.70 -7.69
N ALA A 63 6.26 -6.14 -6.62
CA ALA A 63 6.85 -5.26 -5.62
C ALA A 63 8.09 -5.93 -5.01
N ALA A 64 9.05 -5.12 -4.57
CA ALA A 64 10.23 -5.56 -3.84
C ALA A 64 10.62 -4.43 -2.87
N ASN A 65 10.99 -4.77 -1.64
CA ASN A 65 11.57 -3.80 -0.71
C ASN A 65 13.05 -3.51 -1.03
N LEU A 66 13.63 -2.49 -0.39
CA LEU A 66 15.01 -2.10 -0.64
C LEU A 66 16.01 -3.23 -0.31
N ALA A 67 15.79 -3.98 0.77
CA ALA A 67 16.63 -5.13 1.11
C ALA A 67 16.67 -6.16 -0.03
N THR A 68 15.53 -6.48 -0.66
CA THR A 68 15.49 -7.36 -1.83
C THR A 68 16.26 -6.78 -3.00
N ALA A 69 16.07 -5.49 -3.31
CA ALA A 69 16.79 -4.83 -4.41
C ALA A 69 18.32 -4.92 -4.20
N THR A 70 18.78 -4.67 -2.97
CA THR A 70 20.18 -4.85 -2.58
C THR A 70 20.65 -6.30 -2.73
N MET A 71 19.86 -7.28 -2.25
CA MET A 71 20.20 -8.71 -2.37
C MET A 71 20.28 -9.18 -3.82
N LEU A 72 19.43 -8.65 -4.70
CA LEU A 72 19.44 -8.95 -6.13
C LEU A 72 20.50 -8.13 -6.90
N GLY A 73 21.22 -7.22 -6.23
CA GLY A 73 22.26 -6.39 -6.83
C GLY A 73 21.75 -5.45 -7.91
N SER A 74 20.52 -4.97 -7.81
CA SER A 74 19.86 -4.12 -8.81
C SER A 74 18.99 -3.05 -8.17
N GLU A 75 18.85 -1.90 -8.84
CA GLU A 75 17.89 -0.86 -8.44
C GLU A 75 16.46 -1.41 -8.44
N ARG A 76 15.64 -1.01 -7.45
CA ARG A 76 14.27 -1.51 -7.26
C ARG A 76 13.42 -1.34 -8.52
N GLU A 77 13.55 -0.21 -9.20
CA GLU A 77 12.85 0.13 -10.43
C GLU A 77 13.19 -0.83 -11.58
N ARG A 78 14.41 -1.39 -11.58
CA ARG A 78 14.86 -2.38 -12.57
C ARG A 78 14.47 -3.81 -12.19
N VAL A 79 14.10 -4.05 -10.93
CA VAL A 79 13.64 -5.34 -10.43
C VAL A 79 12.14 -5.51 -10.66
N ILE A 80 11.35 -4.46 -10.40
CA ILE A 80 9.89 -4.48 -10.61
C ILE A 80 9.59 -4.74 -12.10
N THR A 81 8.51 -5.48 -12.38
CA THR A 81 8.09 -5.99 -13.70
C THR A 81 8.99 -7.05 -14.34
N GLN A 82 10.12 -7.41 -13.73
CA GLN A 82 10.99 -8.49 -14.24
C GLN A 82 10.53 -9.86 -13.71
N LYS A 83 10.86 -10.92 -14.47
CA LYS A 83 10.70 -12.29 -13.98
C LYS A 83 11.75 -12.59 -12.92
N LEU A 84 11.33 -13.16 -11.78
CA LEU A 84 12.23 -13.55 -10.69
C LEU A 84 13.38 -14.45 -11.18
N ALA A 85 13.09 -15.36 -12.12
CA ALA A 85 14.06 -16.28 -12.70
C ALA A 85 15.30 -15.59 -13.29
N ARG A 86 15.21 -14.33 -13.72
CA ARG A 86 16.35 -13.56 -14.25
C ARG A 86 17.45 -13.33 -13.21
N PHE A 87 17.09 -13.33 -11.93
CA PHE A 87 18.02 -13.09 -10.83
C PHE A 87 18.49 -14.39 -10.13
N LEU A 88 17.97 -15.54 -10.56
CA LEU A 88 18.32 -16.84 -9.96
C LEU A 88 19.43 -17.50 -10.78
N ALA A 89 20.44 -18.04 -10.08
CA ALA A 89 21.44 -18.87 -10.72
C ALA A 89 20.80 -20.16 -11.25
N PRO A 90 21.26 -20.70 -12.39
CA PRO A 90 20.80 -21.99 -12.87
C PRO A 90 21.10 -23.08 -11.84
N ARG A 91 20.18 -24.04 -11.72
CA ARG A 91 20.35 -25.17 -10.80
C ARG A 91 21.64 -25.93 -11.14
N LYS A 92 22.47 -26.18 -10.12
CA LYS A 92 23.65 -27.05 -10.28
C LYS A 92 23.19 -28.50 -10.54
N PRO A 93 23.73 -29.17 -11.57
CA PRO A 93 23.47 -30.60 -11.81
C PRO A 93 23.82 -31.44 -10.58
N GLY A 94 22.99 -32.45 -10.26
CA GLY A 94 23.24 -33.39 -9.16
C GLY A 94 22.78 -32.92 -7.76
N HIS A 95 22.28 -31.69 -7.59
CA HIS A 95 21.66 -31.29 -6.33
C HIS A 95 20.22 -31.88 -6.25
N PRO A 96 19.90 -32.73 -5.26
CA PRO A 96 18.55 -33.28 -5.09
C PRO A 96 17.57 -32.15 -4.76
N LEU A 97 16.32 -32.25 -5.23
CA LEU A 97 15.28 -31.36 -4.73
C LEU A 97 15.09 -31.65 -3.23
N PRO A 98 14.93 -30.63 -2.36
CA PRO A 98 14.41 -30.89 -1.03
C PRO A 98 13.07 -31.62 -1.21
N ALA A 99 12.94 -32.78 -0.58
CA ALA A 99 11.71 -33.56 -0.64
C ALA A 99 10.56 -32.62 -0.28
N ALA A 100 9.56 -32.51 -1.15
CA ALA A 100 8.40 -31.65 -0.92
C ALA A 100 7.70 -32.15 0.35
N THR A 101 8.00 -31.53 1.49
CA THR A 101 7.21 -31.70 2.71
C THR A 101 5.85 -31.11 2.42
N HIS A 102 4.92 -31.98 2.01
CA HIS A 102 3.51 -31.69 1.93
C HIS A 102 3.02 -31.49 3.37
N GLY A 103 2.47 -30.31 3.64
CA GLY A 103 1.70 -29.95 4.82
C GLY A 103 0.48 -29.18 4.35
#